data_AF-A0A0S8JGK6-F1
#
_entry.id   AF-A0A0S8JGK6-F1
#
_cell.length_a   1.000
_cell.length_b   1.000
_cell.length_c   1.000
_cell.angle_alpha   90.00
_cell.angle_beta   90.00
_cell.angle_gamma   90.00
#
_symmetry.space_group_name_H-M   'P 1'
#
loop_
_entity.id
_entity.type
_entity.pdbx_description
1 polymer ?
#
loop_
_entity_poly.entity_id
_entity_poly.type
_entity_poly.pdbx_seq_one_letter_code
_entity_poly.pdbx_strand_id
1 'polypeptide(L)'
;MRWNDRNSILVLFMTMTSIMLCGCREEEPLEVFFEEEELLISAYLEEHVDKYSSLIRVLEIAELKTTLNAYGHYTFFAPDNDAFQKF
;
A
#
# COMPACT_ATOMS: atom_id res chain seq x y z
N MET A 1 -1.97 -25.09 59.11
CA MET A 1 -2.33 -24.45 57.83
C MET A 1 -1.06 -23.88 57.19
N ARG A 2 -0.18 -24.77 56.69
CA ARG A 2 1.09 -24.43 56.02
C ARG A 2 1.35 -25.50 54.95
N TRP A 3 0.37 -25.68 54.07
CA TRP A 3 0.65 -26.41 52.84
C TRP A 3 1.38 -25.43 51.93
N ASN A 4 2.47 -25.92 51.33
CA ASN A 4 2.82 -25.51 49.98
C ASN A 4 3.75 -24.30 49.76
N ASP A 5 4.58 -23.77 50.67
CA ASP A 5 5.45 -22.61 50.31
C ASP A 5 6.40 -22.91 49.13
N ARG A 6 7.12 -24.05 49.17
CA ARG A 6 7.98 -24.50 48.06
C ARG A 6 7.20 -24.85 46.80
N ASN A 7 6.03 -25.45 46.94
CA ASN A 7 5.20 -25.85 45.81
C ASN A 7 4.34 -24.69 45.28
N SER A 8 4.16 -23.62 46.05
CA SER A 8 3.54 -22.35 45.67
C SER A 8 4.51 -21.53 44.82
N ILE A 9 5.81 -21.52 45.18
CA ILE A 9 6.88 -20.96 44.34
C ILE A 9 6.95 -21.70 43.00
N LEU A 10 6.91 -23.04 43.01
CA LEU A 10 6.94 -23.85 41.79
C LEU A 10 5.70 -23.65 40.90
N VAL A 11 4.51 -23.51 41.50
CA VAL A 11 3.29 -23.18 40.77
C VAL A 11 3.39 -21.78 40.17
N LEU A 12 3.92 -20.80 40.89
CA LEU A 12 4.11 -19.44 40.39
C LEU A 12 5.07 -19.40 39.19
N PHE A 13 6.21 -20.12 39.26
CA PHE A 13 7.11 -20.26 38.13
C PHE A 13 6.47 -20.97 36.93
N MET A 14 5.72 -22.05 37.15
CA MET A 14 5.00 -22.73 36.06
C MET A 14 3.95 -21.83 35.40
N THR A 15 3.20 -21.05 36.19
CA THR A 15 2.21 -20.12 35.63
C THR A 15 2.88 -18.99 34.84
N MET A 16 4.02 -18.47 35.32
CA MET A 16 4.76 -17.40 34.63
C MET A 16 5.38 -17.87 33.32
N THR A 17 5.93 -19.09 33.28
CA THR A 17 6.42 -19.72 32.04
C THR A 17 5.30 -20.01 31.06
N SER A 18 4.12 -20.44 31.54
CA SER A 18 2.94 -20.66 30.68
C SER A 18 2.40 -19.37 30.07
N ILE A 19 2.46 -18.25 30.80
CA ILE A 19 2.07 -16.93 30.27
C ILE A 19 3.08 -16.47 29.21
N MET A 20 4.38 -16.75 29.40
CA MET A 20 5.44 -16.42 28.45
C MET A 20 5.32 -17.22 27.14
N LEU A 21 4.87 -18.48 27.21
CA LEU A 21 4.62 -19.34 26.05
C LEU A 21 3.29 -19.04 25.33
N CYS A 22 2.37 -18.33 25.99
CA CYS A 22 1.06 -17.93 25.43
C CYS A 22 1.01 -16.44 25.07
N GLY A 23 2.17 -15.83 24.80
CA GLY A 23 2.22 -14.46 24.28
C GLY A 23 1.50 -14.39 22.95
N CYS A 24 0.30 -13.80 22.93
CA CYS A 24 -0.38 -13.46 21.69
C CYS A 24 0.53 -12.54 20.88
N ARG A 25 0.95 -13.01 19.71
CA ARG A 25 1.54 -12.14 18.70
C ARG A 25 0.36 -11.46 18.02
N GLU A 26 0.20 -10.17 18.24
CA GLU A 26 -0.69 -9.35 17.45
C GLU A 26 -0.13 -9.39 16.02
N GLU A 27 -0.82 -10.09 15.12
CA GLU A 27 -0.55 -9.96 13.70
C GLU A 27 -1.08 -8.58 13.33
N GLU A 28 -0.18 -7.59 13.32
CA GLU A 28 -0.46 -6.31 12.72
C GLU A 28 -0.97 -6.60 11.30
N PRO A 29 -2.19 -6.18 10.94
CA PRO A 29 -2.69 -6.37 9.59
C PRO A 29 -1.65 -5.76 8.67
N LEU A 30 -1.33 -6.46 7.56
CA LEU A 30 -0.47 -5.88 6.54
C LEU A 30 -0.95 -4.47 6.28
N GLU A 31 -0.18 -3.49 6.75
CA GLU A 31 -0.17 -2.22 6.07
C GLU A 31 0.11 -2.61 4.63
N VAL A 32 -0.84 -2.33 3.76
CA VAL A 32 -0.59 -2.33 2.33
C VAL A 32 0.43 -1.22 2.15
N PHE A 33 1.68 -1.55 2.45
CA PHE A 33 2.86 -0.85 2.00
C PHE A 33 2.73 -0.99 0.49
N PHE A 34 2.15 0.03 -0.12
CA PHE A 34 2.45 0.38 -1.49
C PHE A 34 3.97 0.60 -1.49
N GLU A 35 4.71 -0.48 -1.69
CA GLU A 35 6.13 -0.40 -1.98
C GLU A 35 6.21 0.42 -3.27
N GLU A 36 6.88 1.54 -3.13
CA GLU A 36 6.85 2.75 -3.93
C GLU A 36 7.44 2.51 -5.32
N GLU A 37 6.77 1.74 -6.17
CA GLU A 37 6.80 2.03 -7.59
C GLU A 37 5.82 3.18 -7.81
N GLU A 38 6.24 4.40 -7.44
CA GLU A 38 5.59 5.66 -7.85
C GLU A 38 5.67 5.77 -9.39
N LEU A 39 4.92 4.93 -10.08
CA LEU A 39 4.72 5.01 -11.51
C LEU A 39 3.93 6.29 -11.77
N LEU A 40 4.66 7.33 -12.19
CA LEU A 40 4.08 8.59 -12.62
C LEU A 40 3.05 8.30 -13.71
N ILE A 41 1.87 8.91 -13.60
CA ILE A 41 0.80 8.75 -14.60
C ILE A 41 1.34 9.15 -15.99
N SER A 42 2.20 10.18 -16.08
CA SER A 42 2.82 10.55 -17.36
C SER A 42 3.72 9.46 -17.93
N ALA A 43 4.46 8.74 -17.09
CA ALA A 43 5.35 7.67 -17.53
C ALA A 43 4.57 6.49 -18.11
N TYR A 44 3.48 6.10 -17.45
CA TYR A 44 2.58 5.07 -17.97
C TYR A 44 1.98 5.45 -19.34
N LEU A 45 1.59 6.71 -19.52
CA LEU A 45 1.06 7.18 -20.81
C LEU A 45 2.14 7.15 -21.90
N GLU A 46 3.37 7.57 -21.58
CA GLU A 46 4.51 7.56 -22.50
C GLU A 46 4.95 6.15 -22.91
N GLU A 47 4.81 5.16 -22.03
CA GLU A 47 5.08 3.77 -22.37
C GLU A 47 4.05 3.21 -23.37
N HIS A 48 2.81 3.70 -23.30
CA HIS A 48 1.68 3.22 -24.10
C HIS A 48 1.20 4.26 -25.14
N VAL A 49 2.14 4.92 -25.82
CA VAL A 49 1.86 5.92 -26.86
C VAL A 49 0.97 5.38 -27.97
N ASP A 50 1.04 4.09 -28.30
CA ASP A 50 0.19 3.45 -29.30
C ASP A 50 -1.31 3.60 -28.98
N LYS A 51 -1.67 3.62 -27.70
CA LYS A 51 -3.06 3.77 -27.23
C LYS A 51 -3.42 5.18 -26.78
N TYR A 52 -2.45 5.97 -26.33
CA TYR A 52 -2.70 7.26 -25.69
C TYR A 52 -2.08 8.47 -26.40
N SER A 53 -1.56 8.34 -27.63
CA SER A 53 -0.95 9.45 -28.39
C SER A 53 -1.83 10.70 -28.49
N SER A 54 -3.15 10.55 -28.69
CA SER A 54 -4.10 11.67 -28.71
C SER A 54 -4.18 12.38 -27.35
N LEU A 55 -4.23 11.60 -26.26
CA LEU A 55 -4.24 12.13 -24.90
C LEU A 55 -2.94 12.86 -24.56
N ILE A 56 -1.79 12.29 -24.90
CA ILE A 56 -0.47 12.89 -24.67
C ILE A 56 -0.39 14.25 -25.35
N ARG A 57 -0.85 14.35 -26.61
CA ARG A 57 -0.88 15.62 -27.34
C ARG A 57 -1.77 16.67 -26.67
N VAL A 58 -2.93 16.26 -26.14
CA VAL A 58 -3.81 17.17 -25.40
C VAL A 58 -3.14 17.63 -24.09
N LEU A 59 -2.50 16.74 -23.37
CA LEU A 59 -1.77 17.07 -22.14
C LEU A 59 -0.60 18.04 -22.39
N GLU A 60 0.08 17.93 -23.53
CA GLU A 60 1.12 18.87 -23.96
C GLU A 60 0.54 20.25 -24.27
N ILE A 61 -0.55 20.33 -25.04
CA ILE A 61 -1.21 21.60 -25.38
C ILE A 61 -1.79 22.28 -24.13
N ALA A 62 -2.29 21.48 -23.18
CA ALA A 62 -2.88 21.96 -21.93
C ALA A 62 -1.85 22.18 -20.81
N GLU A 63 -0.57 21.86 -21.04
CA GLU A 63 0.51 21.94 -20.05
C GLU A 63 0.24 21.17 -18.73
N LEU A 64 -0.59 20.13 -18.77
CA LEU A 64 -1.03 19.38 -17.57
C LEU A 64 -0.07 18.26 -17.15
N LYS A 65 0.96 17.97 -17.96
CA LYS A 65 1.90 16.87 -17.70
C LYS A 65 2.65 17.06 -16.37
N THR A 66 3.05 18.29 -16.06
CA THR A 66 3.71 18.63 -14.78
C THR A 66 2.76 18.53 -13.59
N THR A 67 1.48 18.86 -13.79
CA THR A 67 0.43 18.73 -12.77
C THR A 67 0.16 17.27 -12.42
N LEU A 68 0.13 16.37 -13.41
CA LEU A 68 -0.04 14.93 -13.19
C LEU A 68 1.18 14.28 -12.53
N ASN A 69 2.34 14.92 -12.61
CA ASN A 69 3.58 14.48 -11.97
C ASN A 69 3.80 15.16 -10.60
N ALA A 70 2.88 16.04 -10.18
CA ALA A 70 2.96 16.63 -8.86
C ALA A 70 2.74 15.54 -7.79
N TYR A 71 3.34 15.74 -6.62
CA TYR A 71 3.20 14.81 -5.51
C TYR A 71 1.73 14.62 -5.12
N GLY A 72 1.30 13.36 -4.99
CA GLY A 72 -0.04 12.99 -4.54
C GLY A 72 -0.67 11.83 -5.31
N HIS A 73 -1.70 11.24 -4.71
CA HIS A 73 -2.49 10.19 -5.34
C HIS A 73 -3.64 10.78 -6.14
N TYR A 74 -3.60 10.61 -7.45
CA TYR A 74 -4.64 11.05 -8.36
C TYR A 74 -5.32 9.84 -9.02
N THR A 75 -6.61 9.98 -9.30
CA THR A 75 -7.31 9.08 -10.22
C THR A 75 -7.55 9.84 -11.51
N PHE A 76 -6.92 9.39 -12.59
CA PHE A 76 -7.03 10.02 -13.90
C PHE A 76 -7.76 9.10 -14.87
N PHE A 77 -8.92 9.54 -15.35
CA PHE A 77 -9.70 8.81 -16.36
C PHE A 77 -9.14 9.10 -17.74
N ALA A 78 -8.15 8.31 -18.17
CA ALA A 78 -7.44 8.47 -19.44
C ALA A 78 -8.25 7.87 -20.62
N PRO A 79 -8.78 8.68 -21.56
CA PRO A 79 -9.35 8.17 -22.80
C PRO A 79 -8.26 7.62 -23.74
N ASP A 80 -8.56 6.52 -24.42
CA ASP A 80 -7.71 5.97 -25.48
C ASP A 80 -7.93 6.69 -26.82
N ASN A 81 -7.11 6.35 -27.81
CA ASN A 81 -7.17 6.92 -29.15
C ASN A 81 -8.53 6.67 -29.85
N ASP A 82 -9.19 5.54 -29.58
CA ASP A 82 -10.50 5.23 -30.15
C ASP A 82 -11.61 6.10 -29.54
N ALA A 83 -11.51 6.41 -28.24
CA ALA A 83 -12.41 7.34 -27.58
C ALA A 83 -12.31 8.74 -28.21
N PHE A 84 -11.11 9.22 -28.53
CA PHE A 84 -10.93 10.51 -29.24
C PHE A 84 -11.53 10.51 -30.65
N GLN A 85 -11.53 9.38 -31.37
CA GLN A 85 -12.07 9.30 -32.73
C GLN A 85 -13.60 9.23 -32.80
N LYS A 86 -14.26 8.87 -31.69
CA LYS A 86 -15.72 8.77 -31.61
C LYS A 86 -16.41 10.13 -31.39
N PHE A 87 -15.66 11.20 -31.14
CA PHE A 87 -16.16 12.55 -30.88
C PHE A 87 -15.51 13.56 -31.84
#